data_AF-A0A9D2AVX2-F1
#
_entry.id   AF-A0A9D2AVX2-F1
#
_cell.length_a   1.000
_cell.length_b   1.000
_cell.length_c   1.000
_cell.angle_alpha   90.00
_cell.angle_beta   90.00
_cell.angle_gamma   90.00
#
_symmetry.space_group_name_H-M   'P 1'
#
loop_
_entity.id
_entity.type
_entity.pdbx_description
1 polymer ?
#
loop_
_entity_poly.entity_id
_entity_poly.type
_entity_poly.pdbx_seq_one_letter_code
_entity_poly.pdbx_strand_id
1 'polypeptide(L)' 'MDRYMPQMAPAPALRSTQPAAGQTTPPSAFPVGMAYVPMQKWQQTYDLGLGLSRGTIFPDLDLPFMMGRCQ' A
#
# COMPACT_ATOMS: atom_id res chain seq x y z
N MET A 1 41.14 -29.03 -12.10
CA MET A 1 40.63 -28.62 -10.77
C MET A 1 39.58 -27.55 -11.01
N ASP A 2 38.49 -27.93 -11.69
CA ASP A 2 37.51 -26.97 -12.19
C ASP A 2 36.22 -27.15 -11.39
N ARG A 3 36.34 -26.92 -10.08
CA ARG A 3 35.20 -26.88 -9.18
C ARG A 3 34.38 -25.64 -9.49
N TYR A 4 33.45 -25.85 -10.41
CA TYR A 4 32.22 -25.12 -10.67
C TYR A 4 31.73 -24.39 -9.40
N MET A 5 31.96 -23.09 -9.34
CA MET A 5 31.21 -22.20 -8.46
C MET A 5 29.86 -21.98 -9.17
N PRO A 6 28.72 -22.40 -8.60
CA PRO A 6 27.45 -22.01 -9.17
C PRO A 6 27.36 -20.50 -8.98
N GLN A 7 27.34 -19.76 -10.08
CA GLN A 7 27.02 -18.35 -10.08
C GLN A 7 25.67 -18.19 -9.38
N MET A 8 25.66 -17.64 -8.16
CA MET A 8 24.44 -17.23 -7.50
C MET A 8 23.77 -16.23 -8.44
N ALA A 9 22.61 -16.59 -8.97
CA ALA A 9 21.81 -15.66 -9.75
C ALA A 9 21.66 -14.37 -8.95
N PRO A 10 21.83 -13.18 -9.56
CA PRO A 10 21.57 -11.94 -8.85
C PRO A 10 20.16 -12.03 -8.27
N ALA A 11 20.02 -11.74 -6.98
CA ALA A 11 18.73 -11.68 -6.31
C ALA A 11 17.76 -10.91 -7.22
N PRO A 12 16.52 -11.40 -7.44
CA PRO A 12 15.58 -10.69 -8.28
C PRO A 12 15.47 -9.29 -7.71
N ALA A 13 15.92 -8.30 -8.50
CA ALA A 13 15.75 -6.91 -8.12
C ALA A 13 14.25 -6.75 -7.89
N LEU A 14 13.84 -6.52 -6.64
CA LEU A 14 12.51 -6.03 -6.33
C LEU A 14 12.35 -4.82 -7.24
N ARG A 15 11.55 -4.98 -8.30
CA ARG A 15 11.23 -3.91 -9.22
C ARG A 15 10.88 -2.75 -8.32
N SER A 16 11.64 -1.66 -8.38
CA SER A 16 11.35 -0.48 -7.60
C SER A 16 9.99 0.01 -8.10
N THR A 17 8.93 -0.50 -7.50
CA THR A 17 7.60 0.06 -7.56
C THR A 17 7.72 1.29 -6.70
N GLN A 18 8.34 2.33 -7.26
CA GLN A 18 8.12 3.68 -6.81
C GLN A 18 6.61 3.81 -6.68
N PRO A 19 6.08 4.19 -5.49
CA PRO A 19 4.66 4.41 -5.33
C PRO A 19 4.32 5.60 -6.19
N ALA A 20 3.93 5.32 -7.42
CA ALA A 20 3.57 6.31 -8.38
C ALA A 20 2.21 6.87 -7.97
N ALA A 21 2.23 7.87 -7.10
CA ALA A 21 1.08 8.71 -6.86
C ALA A 21 0.61 9.26 -8.22
N GLY A 22 -0.39 8.61 -8.82
CA GLY A 22 -1.05 9.05 -10.06
C GLY A 22 -0.70 8.32 -11.36
N GLN A 23 0.16 7.28 -11.39
CA GLN A 23 0.33 6.51 -12.63
C GLN A 23 -0.68 5.35 -12.70
N THR A 24 -1.62 5.42 -13.63
CA THR A 24 -2.50 4.30 -14.00
C THR A 24 -1.67 3.23 -14.69
N THR A 25 -1.07 2.33 -13.90
CA THR A 25 -0.52 1.08 -14.43
C THR A 25 -1.68 0.29 -15.02
N PRO A 26 -1.62 -0.13 -16.29
CA PRO A 26 -2.70 -0.89 -16.90
C PRO A 26 -2.90 -2.20 -16.13
N PRO A 27 -4.15 -2.66 -15.95
CA PRO A 27 -4.43 -3.85 -15.16
C PRO A 27 -3.71 -5.11 -15.67
N SER A 28 -3.37 -5.15 -16.96
CA SER A 28 -2.60 -6.22 -17.59
C SER A 28 -1.15 -6.34 -17.12
N ALA A 29 -0.59 -5.31 -16.48
CA ALA A 29 0.78 -5.34 -15.97
C ALA A 29 0.88 -5.90 -14.54
N PHE A 30 -0.26 -6.21 -13.91
CA PHE A 30 -0.30 -6.79 -12.58
C PHE A 30 -0.32 -8.33 -12.62
N PRO A 31 0.53 -9.01 -11.82
CA PRO A 31 0.41 -10.44 -11.60
C PRO A 31 -1.02 -10.88 -11.22
N VAL A 32 -1.48 -11.97 -11.85
CA VAL A 32 -2.79 -12.59 -11.61
C VAL A 32 -2.81 -13.25 -10.23
N GLY A 33 -3.96 -13.22 -9.56
CA GLY A 33 -4.16 -13.84 -8.24
C GLY A 33 -3.77 -12.97 -7.05
N MET A 34 -3.27 -11.75 -7.30
CA MET A 34 -2.96 -10.76 -6.28
C MET A 34 -4.06 -9.70 -6.21
N ALA A 35 -4.45 -9.30 -4.99
CA ALA A 35 -5.33 -8.15 -4.79
C ALA A 35 -4.49 -6.87 -4.68
N TYR A 36 -4.88 -5.82 -5.40
CA TYR A 36 -4.19 -4.53 -5.40
C TYR A 36 -5.08 -3.45 -4.81
N VAL A 37 -4.52 -2.65 -3.90
CA VAL A 37 -5.19 -1.48 -3.33
C VAL A 37 -4.71 -0.23 -4.08
N PRO A 38 -5.60 0.62 -4.59
CA PRO A 38 -5.20 1.89 -5.19
C PRO A 38 -4.44 2.77 -4.20
N MET A 39 -3.45 3.52 -4.69
CA MET A 39 -2.80 4.56 -3.88
C MET A 39 -3.84 5.63 -3.51
N GLN A 40 -4.10 5.76 -2.21
CA GLN A 40 -4.99 6.78 -1.69
C GLN A 40 -4.39 8.18 -1.89
N LYS A 41 -5.22 9.13 -2.34
CA LYS A 41 -4.85 10.55 -2.44
C LYS A 41 -5.02 11.22 -1.09
N TRP A 42 -4.12 12.13 -0.75
CA TRP A 42 -4.27 12.99 0.42
C TRP A 42 -5.38 14.02 0.19
N GLN A 43 -6.20 14.22 1.22
CA GLN A 43 -7.25 15.24 1.27
C GLN A 43 -6.96 16.22 2.41
N GLN A 44 -7.85 17.20 2.60
CA GLN A 44 -7.75 18.14 3.71
C GLN A 44 -7.78 17.40 5.06
N THR A 45 -6.73 17.57 5.86
CA THR A 45 -6.65 17.00 7.21
C THR A 45 -7.33 17.90 8.23
N TYR A 46 -7.70 17.32 9.37
CA TYR A 46 -8.09 18.08 10.54
C TYR A 46 -6.94 18.93 11.09
N ASP A 47 -7.29 19.95 11.88
CA ASP A 47 -6.36 20.60 12.78
C ASP A 47 -5.82 19.58 13.80
N LEU A 48 -4.58 19.78 14.26
CA LEU A 48 -3.87 18.82 15.11
C LEU A 48 -4.64 18.51 16.41
N GLY A 49 -5.24 19.50 17.05
CA GLY A 49 -5.99 19.29 18.30
C GLY A 49 -7.24 18.44 18.09
N LEU A 50 -7.94 18.69 16.98
CA LEU A 50 -9.13 17.93 16.60
C LEU A 50 -8.76 16.50 16.17
N GLY A 51 -7.72 16.36 15.34
CA GLY A 51 -7.25 15.04 14.88
C GLY A 51 -6.79 14.15 16.03
N LEU A 52 -6.10 14.71 17.03
CA LEU A 52 -5.73 14.00 18.25
C LEU A 52 -6.97 13.53 19.03
N SER A 53 -7.99 14.39 19.15
CA SER A 53 -9.23 14.08 19.86
C SER A 53 -10.06 12.99 19.17
N ARG A 54 -10.02 12.93 17.82
CA ARG A 54 -10.71 11.90 17.02
C ARG A 54 -9.93 10.60 16.87
N GLY A 55 -8.61 10.64 17.07
CA GLY A 55 -7.73 9.49 16.82
C GLY A 55 -7.39 9.28 15.33
N THR A 56 -7.73 10.24 14.47
CA THR A 56 -7.36 10.27 13.04
C THR A 56 -7.20 11.70 12.56
N ILE A 57 -6.16 11.98 11.77
CA ILE A 57 -5.99 13.27 11.09
C ILE A 57 -6.82 13.39 9.80
N PHE A 58 -7.34 12.26 9.32
CA PHE A 58 -8.11 12.18 8.08
C PHE A 58 -9.61 12.14 8.40
N PRO A 59 -10.38 13.16 8.01
CA PRO A 59 -11.83 13.20 8.21
C PRO A 59 -12.54 11.99 7.59
N ASP A 60 -12.08 11.55 6.42
CA ASP A 60 -12.65 10.41 5.69
C ASP A 60 -12.53 9.08 6.44
N LEU A 61 -11.65 9.01 7.45
CA LEU A 61 -11.47 7.84 8.30
C LEU A 61 -12.19 7.95 9.66
N ASP A 62 -12.81 9.09 9.97
CA ASP A 62 -13.62 9.29 11.20
C ASP A 62 -15.03 8.71 11.00
N LEU A 63 -15.11 7.38 10.95
CA LEU A 63 -16.37 6.64 10.74
C LEU A 63 -16.94 6.15 12.08
N PRO A 64 -18.27 6.17 12.27
CA PRO A 64 -18.87 5.63 13.48
C PRO A 64 -18.52 4.14 13.60
N PHE A 65 -18.13 3.72 14.80
CA PHE A 65 -17.82 2.33 15.06
C PHE A 65 -19.09 1.48 14.97
N MET A 66 -19.31 0.87 13.81
CA MET A 66 -20.35 -0.13 13.62
C MET A 66 -19.86 -1.43 14.22
N MET A 67 -20.15 -1.66 15.49
CA MET A 67 -19.92 -2.95 16.11
C MET A 67 -20.64 -4.04 15.31
N GLY A 68 -19.84 -4.89 14.64
CA GLY A 68 -20.33 -6.15 14.10
C GLY A 68 -20.76 -7.03 15.28
N ARG A 69 -22.07 -7.05 15.55
CA ARG A 69 -22.67 -8.05 16.44
C ARG A 69 -22.33 -9.44 15.90
N CYS A 70 -21.54 -10.21 16.64
CA CYS A 70 -21.64 -11.66 16.57
C CYS A 70 -23.02 -12.01 17.15
N GLN A 71 -23.96 -12.37 16.29
CA GLN A 71 -25.21 -13.03 16.69
C GLN A 71 -25.06 -14.52 16.43
#